data_AF-A0A517W8C0-F1
#
_entry.id   AF-A0A517W8C0-F1
#
_cell.length_a   1.000
_cell.length_b   1.000
_cell.length_c   1.000
_cell.angle_alpha   90.00
_cell.angle_beta   90.00
_cell.angle_gamma   90.00
#
_symmetry.space_group_name_H-M   'P 1'
#
loop_
_entity.id
_entity.type
_entity.pdbx_description
1 polymer ?
#
loop_
_entity_poly.entity_id
_entity_poly.type
_entity_poly.pdbx_seq_one_letter_code
_entity_poly.pdbx_strand_id
1 'polypeptide(L)'
;MMIPRIPQKTVRRLIAAEGYLELGMPHQALRELDKVTDPGSLTASFSFLRGESLKRIGRFSEAIKPLQYAADLLPIPHSQLPWKSLGACYRESGQSDLAETAEQTADEIASEANIHLRFEPLGSQYNPVVHHEVHLTINFEPMPEEEQAQSDEDILLENEETEDFGIDPEIE
;
A
#
# COMPACT_ATOMS: atom_id res chain seq x y z
N MET A 1 5.20 -9.67 14.81
CA MET A 1 4.43 -9.76 13.55
C MET A 1 5.17 -8.94 12.50
N MET A 2 5.78 -9.55 11.48
CA MET A 2 6.46 -8.81 10.41
C MET A 2 5.41 -8.25 9.47
N ILE A 3 5.37 -6.93 9.30
CA ILE A 3 4.54 -6.27 8.28
C ILE A 3 5.19 -6.57 6.93
N PRO A 4 4.56 -7.31 6.01
CA PRO A 4 5.14 -7.59 4.70
C PRO A 4 5.34 -6.26 3.96
N ARG A 5 6.60 -5.88 3.75
CA ARG A 5 6.97 -4.63 3.11
C ARG A 5 6.87 -4.79 1.60
N ILE A 6 5.85 -4.19 1.00
CA ILE A 6 5.73 -4.13 -0.46
C ILE A 6 6.92 -3.31 -1.00
N PRO A 7 7.67 -3.82 -1.99
CA PRO A 7 8.71 -3.01 -2.63
C PRO A 7 8.07 -1.79 -3.29
N GLN A 8 8.54 -0.57 -2.98
CA GLN A 8 8.02 0.66 -3.61
C GLN A 8 8.08 0.61 -5.14
N LYS A 9 9.06 -0.11 -5.69
CA LYS A 9 9.20 -0.34 -7.13
C LYS A 9 8.05 -1.17 -7.71
N THR A 10 7.54 -2.15 -6.98
CA THR A 10 6.38 -2.96 -7.37
C THR A 10 5.14 -2.07 -7.44
N VAL A 11 4.87 -1.29 -6.39
CA VAL A 11 3.73 -0.35 -6.38
C VAL A 11 3.76 0.58 -7.60
N ARG A 12 4.90 1.22 -7.87
CA ARG A 12 5.05 2.12 -9.03
C ARG A 12 4.79 1.45 -10.37
N ARG A 13 5.20 0.18 -10.52
CA ARG A 13 4.98 -0.58 -11.76
C ARG A 13 3.52 -0.97 -11.95
N LEU A 14 2.83 -1.35 -10.89
CA LEU A 14 1.41 -1.65 -10.95
C LEU A 14 0.61 -0.40 -11.32
N ILE A 15 0.89 0.75 -10.68
CA ILE A 15 0.26 2.04 -11.02
C ILE A 15 0.54 2.42 -12.49
N ALA A 16 1.78 2.25 -12.95
CA ALA A 16 2.12 2.51 -14.35
C ALA A 16 1.36 1.58 -15.31
N ALA A 17 1.27 0.28 -14.99
CA ALA A 17 0.54 -0.69 -15.80
C ALA A 17 -0.96 -0.37 -15.86
N GLU A 18 -1.56 0.02 -14.75
CA GLU A 18 -2.94 0.49 -14.67
C GLU A 18 -3.15 1.73 -15.56
N GLY A 19 -2.31 2.75 -15.43
CA GLY A 19 -2.37 3.94 -16.28
C GLY A 19 -2.18 3.62 -17.77
N TYR A 20 -1.30 2.68 -18.12
CA TYR A 20 -1.17 2.22 -19.50
C TYR A 20 -2.45 1.53 -20.00
N LEU A 21 -3.13 0.74 -19.16
CA LEU A 21 -4.42 0.14 -19.54
C LEU A 21 -5.49 1.22 -19.73
N GLU A 22 -5.57 2.23 -18.87
CA GLU A 22 -6.51 3.35 -19.04
C GLU A 22 -6.29 4.08 -20.37
N LEU A 23 -5.04 4.23 -20.79
CA LEU A 23 -4.66 4.84 -22.07
C LEU A 23 -4.79 3.91 -23.29
N GLY A 24 -5.28 2.67 -23.11
CA GLY A 24 -5.41 1.72 -24.22
C GLY A 24 -4.08 1.17 -24.73
N MET A 25 -3.04 1.15 -23.89
CA MET A 25 -1.68 0.71 -24.20
C MET A 25 -1.33 -0.62 -23.50
N PRO A 26 -2.01 -1.74 -23.82
CA PRO A 26 -1.89 -2.98 -23.04
C PRO A 26 -0.53 -3.67 -23.18
N HIS A 27 0.19 -3.46 -24.28
CA HIS A 27 1.55 -4.00 -24.46
C HIS A 27 2.55 -3.37 -23.49
N GLN A 28 2.46 -2.04 -23.30
CA GLN A 28 3.27 -1.30 -22.34
C GLN A 28 2.94 -1.71 -20.90
N ALA A 29 1.64 -1.88 -20.60
CA ALA A 29 1.19 -2.38 -19.31
C ALA A 29 1.82 -3.76 -19.00
N LEU A 30 1.71 -4.71 -19.92
CA LEU A 30 2.28 -6.04 -19.75
C LEU A 30 3.81 -5.99 -19.57
N ARG A 31 4.50 -5.12 -20.32
CA ARG A 31 5.95 -4.94 -20.21
C ARG A 31 6.39 -4.40 -18.84
N GLU A 32 5.60 -3.53 -18.20
CA GLU A 32 5.90 -3.10 -16.83
C GLU A 32 5.64 -4.20 -15.80
N LEU A 33 4.57 -4.96 -15.99
CA LEU A 33 4.20 -6.09 -15.13
C LEU A 33 5.23 -7.22 -15.20
N ASP A 34 5.77 -7.54 -16.38
CA ASP A 34 6.81 -8.57 -16.56
C ASP A 34 8.11 -8.26 -15.79
N LYS A 35 8.32 -7.00 -15.40
CA LYS A 35 9.48 -6.63 -14.58
C LYS A 35 9.25 -6.91 -13.09
N VAL A 36 8.01 -7.11 -12.65
CA VAL A 36 7.66 -7.38 -11.25
C VAL A 36 8.08 -8.81 -10.91
N THR A 37 9.01 -8.95 -9.97
CA THR A 37 9.53 -10.25 -9.54
C THR A 37 8.75 -10.82 -8.36
N ASP A 38 8.29 -9.95 -7.45
CA ASP A 38 7.49 -10.32 -6.30
C ASP A 38 6.42 -9.24 -6.05
N PRO A 39 5.13 -9.56 -6.29
CA PRO A 39 4.03 -8.65 -6.01
C PRO A 39 3.66 -8.58 -4.51
N GLY A 40 4.12 -9.52 -3.67
CA GLY A 40 3.80 -9.55 -2.25
C GLY A 40 2.29 -9.52 -1.97
N SER A 41 1.84 -8.63 -1.09
CA SER A 41 0.42 -8.48 -0.78
C SER A 41 -0.42 -7.92 -1.94
N LEU A 42 0.20 -7.40 -3.02
CA LEU A 42 -0.49 -6.91 -4.21
C LEU A 42 -0.69 -7.99 -5.29
N THR A 43 -0.51 -9.27 -4.93
CA THR A 43 -0.63 -10.41 -5.86
C THR A 43 -1.96 -10.43 -6.61
N ALA A 44 -3.07 -10.10 -5.92
CA ALA A 44 -4.39 -10.03 -6.54
C ALA A 44 -4.47 -8.96 -7.64
N SER A 45 -4.08 -7.72 -7.32
CA SER A 45 -4.06 -6.59 -8.27
C SER A 45 -3.09 -6.84 -9.43
N PHE A 46 -1.90 -7.37 -9.14
CA PHE A 46 -0.92 -7.75 -10.16
C PHE A 46 -1.51 -8.76 -11.16
N SER A 47 -2.16 -9.80 -10.64
CA SER A 47 -2.75 -10.86 -11.46
C SER A 47 -3.91 -10.32 -12.31
N PHE A 48 -4.76 -9.47 -11.73
CA PHE A 48 -5.83 -8.80 -12.46
C PHE A 48 -5.30 -7.94 -13.61
N LEU A 49 -4.34 -7.04 -13.34
CA LEU A 49 -3.75 -6.15 -14.36
C LEU A 49 -3.05 -6.94 -15.47
N ARG A 50 -2.38 -8.05 -15.13
CA ARG A 50 -1.73 -8.93 -16.11
C ARG A 50 -2.75 -9.63 -17.00
N GLY A 51 -3.81 -10.15 -16.39
CA GLY A 51 -4.95 -10.74 -17.10
C GLY A 51 -5.63 -9.76 -18.05
N GLU A 52 -5.93 -8.55 -17.57
CA GLU A 52 -6.53 -7.49 -18.40
C GLU A 52 -5.64 -7.07 -19.56
N SER A 53 -4.33 -6.96 -19.32
CA SER A 53 -3.37 -6.65 -20.37
C SER A 53 -3.38 -7.73 -21.46
N LEU A 54 -3.35 -9.00 -21.08
CA LEU A 54 -3.38 -10.13 -22.02
C LEU A 54 -4.71 -10.19 -22.80
N LYS A 55 -5.84 -9.98 -22.11
CA LYS A 55 -7.17 -9.93 -22.74
C LYS A 55 -7.23 -8.85 -23.81
N ARG A 56 -6.78 -7.62 -23.49
CA ARG A 56 -6.78 -6.50 -24.45
C ARG A 56 -5.82 -6.67 -25.63
N ILE A 57 -4.80 -7.52 -25.49
CA ILE A 57 -3.91 -7.92 -26.60
C ILE A 57 -4.56 -9.02 -27.48
N GLY A 58 -5.65 -9.64 -27.03
CA GLY A 58 -6.30 -10.76 -27.70
C GLY A 58 -5.72 -12.13 -27.33
N ARG A 59 -4.84 -12.20 -26.31
CA ARG A 59 -4.27 -13.45 -25.79
C ARG A 59 -5.19 -14.04 -24.73
N PHE A 60 -6.42 -14.36 -25.12
CA PHE A 60 -7.50 -14.75 -24.22
C PHE A 60 -7.16 -16.01 -23.38
N SER A 61 -6.60 -17.03 -24.00
CA SER A 61 -6.21 -18.27 -23.31
C SER A 61 -5.18 -18.04 -22.19
N GLU A 62 -4.25 -17.12 -22.39
CA GLU A 62 -3.22 -16.77 -21.40
C GLU A 62 -3.73 -15.82 -20.32
N ALA A 63 -4.77 -15.05 -20.62
CA ALA A 63 -5.44 -14.16 -19.67
C ALA A 63 -6.25 -14.94 -18.61
N ILE A 64 -6.73 -16.14 -18.94
CA ILE A 64 -7.61 -16.93 -18.05
C ILE A 64 -6.97 -17.19 -16.69
N LYS A 65 -5.76 -17.79 -16.65
CA LYS A 65 -5.09 -18.14 -15.39
C LYS A 65 -4.88 -16.94 -14.44
N PRO A 66 -4.29 -15.81 -14.88
CA PRO A 66 -4.10 -14.66 -14.01
C PRO A 66 -5.44 -14.01 -13.58
N LEU A 67 -6.47 -14.03 -14.43
CA LEU A 67 -7.80 -13.54 -14.06
C LEU A 67 -8.51 -14.45 -13.03
N GLN A 68 -8.42 -15.78 -13.18
CA GLN A 68 -8.91 -16.74 -12.18
C GLN A 68 -8.26 -16.49 -10.83
N TYR A 69 -6.92 -16.39 -10.82
CA TYR A 69 -6.19 -16.16 -9.58
C TYR A 69 -6.55 -14.82 -8.93
N ALA A 70 -6.83 -13.78 -9.71
CA ALA A 70 -7.33 -12.53 -9.19
C ALA A 70 -8.76 -12.65 -8.62
N ALA A 71 -9.64 -13.40 -9.29
CA ALA A 71 -11.01 -13.64 -8.84
C ALA A 71 -11.06 -14.37 -7.49
N ASP A 72 -10.18 -15.36 -7.30
CA ASP A 72 -10.08 -16.15 -6.07
C ASP A 72 -9.54 -15.34 -4.88
N LEU A 73 -8.66 -14.36 -5.13
CA LEU A 73 -8.00 -13.58 -4.08
C LEU A 73 -8.75 -12.32 -3.69
N LEU A 74 -9.57 -11.76 -4.58
CA LEU A 74 -10.29 -10.50 -4.31
C LEU A 74 -11.58 -10.78 -3.52
N PRO A 75 -11.86 -10.01 -2.45
CA PRO A 75 -13.15 -10.10 -1.78
C PRO A 75 -14.26 -9.47 -2.63
N ILE A 76 -15.50 -9.87 -2.36
CA ILE A 76 -16.70 -9.18 -2.88
C ILE A 76 -16.70 -7.74 -2.33
N PRO A 77 -17.00 -6.71 -3.15
CA PRO A 77 -17.43 -6.78 -4.55
C PRO A 77 -16.29 -6.72 -5.59
N HIS A 78 -15.04 -6.63 -5.15
CA HIS A 78 -13.90 -6.41 -6.06
C HIS A 78 -13.61 -7.60 -7.00
N SER A 79 -14.01 -8.83 -6.64
CA SER A 79 -13.89 -10.00 -7.52
C SER A 79 -14.82 -9.96 -8.74
N GLN A 80 -15.81 -9.07 -8.79
CA GLN A 80 -16.72 -8.90 -9.93
C GLN A 80 -15.98 -8.66 -11.25
N LEU A 81 -14.97 -7.76 -11.24
CA LEU A 81 -14.24 -7.36 -12.44
C LEU A 81 -13.42 -8.51 -13.07
N PRO A 82 -12.65 -9.29 -12.29
CA PRO A 82 -12.05 -10.54 -12.77
C PRO A 82 -13.05 -11.52 -13.39
N TRP A 83 -14.19 -11.79 -12.74
CA TRP A 83 -15.21 -12.71 -13.26
C TRP A 83 -15.80 -12.26 -14.59
N LYS A 84 -16.13 -10.98 -14.71
CA LYS A 84 -16.58 -10.38 -15.98
C LYS A 84 -15.52 -10.53 -17.08
N SER A 85 -14.25 -10.37 -16.73
CA SER A 85 -13.14 -10.48 -17.67
C SER A 85 -12.87 -11.93 -18.08
N LEU A 86 -13.09 -12.90 -17.18
CA LEU A 86 -13.05 -14.32 -17.48
C LEU A 86 -14.16 -14.71 -18.45
N GLY A 87 -15.40 -14.26 -18.22
CA GLY A 87 -16.51 -14.49 -19.14
C GLY A 87 -16.17 -14.09 -20.57
N ALA A 88 -15.63 -12.88 -20.74
CA ALA A 88 -15.14 -12.41 -22.03
C ALA A 88 -14.02 -13.29 -22.61
N CYS A 89 -13.02 -13.67 -21.80
CA CYS A 89 -11.92 -14.52 -22.28
C CYS A 89 -12.40 -15.92 -22.70
N TYR A 90 -13.32 -16.52 -21.97
CA TYR A 90 -13.88 -17.84 -22.30
C TYR A 90 -14.69 -17.79 -23.58
N ARG A 91 -15.53 -16.76 -23.76
CA ARG A 91 -16.31 -16.58 -24.99
C ARG A 91 -15.41 -16.49 -26.22
N GLU A 92 -14.37 -15.65 -26.16
CA GLU A 92 -13.41 -15.49 -27.27
C GLU A 92 -12.55 -16.74 -27.48
N SER A 93 -12.36 -17.57 -26.45
CA SER A 93 -11.65 -18.85 -26.54
C SER A 93 -12.56 -20.02 -26.96
N GLY A 94 -13.84 -19.77 -27.26
CA GLY A 94 -14.82 -20.80 -27.68
C GLY A 94 -15.38 -21.67 -26.56
N GLN A 95 -15.20 -21.28 -25.29
CA GLN A 95 -15.67 -22.01 -24.10
C GLN A 95 -16.98 -21.40 -23.58
N SER A 96 -18.05 -21.51 -24.35
CA SER A 96 -19.33 -20.82 -24.07
C SER A 96 -19.93 -21.15 -22.71
N ASP A 97 -19.90 -22.41 -22.28
CA ASP A 97 -20.46 -22.82 -20.98
C ASP A 97 -19.72 -22.17 -19.79
N LEU A 98 -18.39 -22.07 -19.90
CA LEU A 98 -17.56 -21.40 -18.89
C LEU A 98 -17.72 -19.88 -18.94
N ALA A 99 -18.02 -19.33 -20.13
CA ALA A 99 -18.31 -17.91 -20.27
C ALA A 99 -19.60 -17.53 -19.55
N GLU A 100 -20.68 -18.29 -19.79
CA GLU A 100 -21.99 -18.06 -19.16
C GLU A 100 -21.91 -18.14 -17.64
N THR A 101 -21.27 -19.18 -17.11
CA THR A 101 -21.08 -19.34 -15.66
C THR A 101 -20.29 -18.19 -15.05
N ALA A 102 -19.19 -17.77 -15.68
CA ALA A 102 -18.40 -16.64 -15.19
C ALA A 102 -19.16 -15.30 -15.23
N GLU A 103 -20.00 -15.08 -16.24
CA GLU A 103 -20.84 -13.88 -16.35
C GLU A 103 -21.96 -13.87 -15.31
N GLN A 104 -22.62 -15.00 -15.10
CA GLN A 104 -23.63 -15.17 -14.04
C GLN A 104 -23.03 -14.86 -12.67
N THR A 105 -21.84 -15.41 -12.34
CA THR A 105 -21.15 -15.10 -11.08
C THR A 105 -20.84 -13.61 -10.95
N ALA A 106 -20.42 -12.94 -12.03
CA ALA A 106 -20.18 -11.50 -12.00
C ALA A 106 -21.47 -10.69 -11.75
N ASP A 107 -22.60 -11.10 -12.32
CA ASP A 107 -23.89 -10.44 -12.14
C ASP A 107 -24.47 -10.68 -10.73
N GLU A 108 -24.30 -11.87 -10.17
CA GLU A 108 -24.64 -12.19 -8.78
C GLU A 108 -23.87 -11.29 -7.80
N ILE A 109 -22.55 -11.18 -7.97
CA ILE A 109 -21.72 -10.28 -7.15
C ILE A 109 -22.17 -8.83 -7.29
N ALA A 110 -22.52 -8.39 -8.49
CA ALA A 110 -23.02 -7.03 -8.72
C ALA A 110 -24.37 -6.78 -8.01
N SER A 111 -25.25 -7.78 -8.02
CA SER A 111 -26.54 -7.73 -7.33
C SER A 111 -26.36 -7.68 -5.80
N GLU A 112 -25.50 -8.53 -5.24
CA GLU A 112 -25.18 -8.54 -3.81
C GLU A 112 -24.51 -7.24 -3.35
N ALA A 113 -23.60 -6.69 -4.15
CA ALA A 113 -22.98 -5.40 -3.90
C ALA A 113 -24.04 -4.28 -3.87
N ASN A 114 -25.01 -4.32 -4.78
CA ASN A 114 -26.12 -3.38 -4.79
C ASN A 114 -27.03 -3.54 -3.57
N ILE A 115 -27.23 -4.75 -3.04
CA ILE A 115 -27.99 -4.98 -1.81
C ILE A 115 -27.25 -4.35 -0.60
N HIS A 116 -25.93 -4.51 -0.52
CA HIS A 116 -25.13 -3.92 0.56
C HIS A 116 -25.01 -2.40 0.50
N LEU A 117 -25.00 -1.81 -0.71
CA LEU A 117 -24.98 -0.35 -0.90
C LEU A 117 -26.38 0.27 -0.81
N ARG A 118 -27.43 -0.51 -1.05
CA ARG A 118 -28.83 -0.13 -0.81
C ARG A 118 -29.18 -0.38 0.66
N PHE A 119 -28.56 0.41 1.54
CA PHE A 119 -29.30 0.82 2.73
C PHE A 119 -30.52 1.60 2.23
N GLU A 120 -31.68 0.95 2.16
CA GLU A 120 -32.94 1.68 2.15
C GLU A 120 -32.90 2.57 3.40
N PRO A 121 -32.90 3.91 3.29
CA PRO A 121 -33.14 4.70 4.47
C PRO A 121 -34.51 4.25 4.98
N LEU A 122 -34.58 3.73 6.20
CA LEU A 122 -35.85 3.57 6.92
C LEU A 122 -36.56 4.92 6.83
N GLY A 123 -37.52 5.02 5.91
CA GLY A 123 -37.79 6.25 5.17
C GLY A 123 -38.08 7.46 6.06
N SER A 124 -37.62 8.65 5.65
CA SER A 124 -37.94 10.03 6.14
C SER A 124 -38.08 10.30 7.65
N GLN A 125 -37.94 9.31 8.52
CA GLN A 125 -38.23 9.40 9.96
C GLN A 125 -36.96 9.50 10.79
N TYR A 126 -35.81 9.10 10.23
CA TYR A 126 -34.54 9.10 10.92
C TYR A 126 -33.46 9.75 10.06
N ASN A 127 -32.81 10.76 10.62
CA ASN A 127 -31.61 11.37 10.03
C ASN A 127 -30.39 10.75 10.73
N PRO A 128 -29.59 9.90 10.05
CA PRO A 128 -28.43 9.31 10.69
C PRO A 128 -27.36 10.38 10.89
N VAL A 129 -27.17 10.79 12.15
CA VAL A 129 -26.06 11.65 12.57
C VAL A 129 -24.94 10.72 13.06
N VAL A 130 -23.88 10.61 12.27
CA VAL A 130 -22.67 9.87 12.68
C VAL A 130 -21.83 10.79 13.55
N HIS A 131 -21.88 10.58 14.87
CA HIS A 131 -20.95 11.23 15.79
C HIS A 131 -19.65 10.41 15.83
N HIS A 132 -18.60 10.91 15.17
CA HIS A 132 -17.25 10.40 15.40
C HIS A 132 -16.63 11.13 16.60
N GLU A 133 -16.60 10.46 17.75
CA GLU A 133 -15.84 10.93 18.91
C GLU A 133 -14.46 10.29 18.94
N VAL A 134 -13.42 11.10 18.80
CA VAL A 134 -12.03 10.69 19.00
C VAL A 134 -11.62 11.11 20.41
N HIS A 135 -11.50 10.15 21.32
CA HIS A 135 -10.92 10.38 22.63
C HIS A 135 -9.40 10.26 22.55
N LEU A 136 -8.70 11.39 22.59
CA LEU A 136 -7.24 11.45 22.70
C LEU A 136 -6.85 11.64 24.17
N THR A 137 -6.33 10.60 24.80
CA THR A 137 -5.74 10.70 26.13
C THR A 137 -4.23 10.95 26.00
N ILE A 138 -3.79 12.15 26.35
CA ILE A 138 -2.37 12.50 26.43
C ILE A 138 -1.96 12.41 27.90
N ASN A 139 -1.08 11.46 28.21
CA ASN A 139 -0.42 11.39 29.51
C ASN A 139 0.93 12.09 29.40
N PHE A 140 1.18 13.08 30.27
CA PHE A 140 2.50 13.68 30.41
C PHE A 140 3.24 12.95 31.53
N GLU A 141 4.34 12.30 31.19
CA GLU A 141 5.31 11.87 32.20
C GLU A 141 6.16 13.10 32.58
N PRO A 142 6.43 13.33 33.88
CA PRO A 142 7.38 14.37 34.27
C PRO A 142 8.73 14.03 33.65
N MET A 143 9.30 15.02 32.95
CA MET A 143 10.65 14.92 32.43
C MET A 143 11.60 14.63 33.61
N PRO A 144 12.49 13.64 33.54
CA PRO A 144 13.49 13.46 34.58
C PRO A 144 14.26 14.76 34.71
N GLU A 145 14.39 15.25 35.94
CA GLU A 145 15.24 16.39 36.26
C GLU A 145 16.63 16.05 35.72
N GLU A 146 17.10 16.79 34.73
CA GLU A 146 18.51 16.79 34.38
C GLU A 146 19.24 17.23 35.64
N GLU A 147 19.85 16.25 36.30
CA GLU A 147 20.78 16.45 37.40
C GLU A 147 21.78 17.49 36.89
N GLN A 148 21.70 18.69 37.46
CA GLN A 148 22.61 19.77 37.13
C GLN A 148 24.02 19.21 37.30
N ALA A 149 24.70 18.99 36.18
CA ALA A 149 26.11 18.69 36.17
C ALA A 149 26.76 19.78 37.01
N GLN A 150 27.29 19.36 38.17
CA GLN A 150 28.10 20.20 39.03
C GLN A 150 29.12 20.87 38.12
N SER A 151 29.06 22.20 38.10
CA SER A 151 30.05 23.04 37.46
C SER A 151 31.42 22.64 38.01
N ASP A 152 32.28 22.12 37.13
CA ASP A 152 33.71 21.87 37.33
C ASP A 152 34.46 23.18 37.63
N GLU A 153 34.16 23.86 38.75
CA GLU A 153 34.89 25.05 39.22
C GLU A 153 35.88 24.77 40.35
N ASP A 154 36.01 23.52 40.83
CA ASP A 154 36.88 23.17 41.97
C ASP A 154 38.08 22.26 41.62
N ILE A 155 38.52 22.16 40.35
CA ILE A 155 39.73 21.39 39.96
C ILE A 155 40.80 22.27 39.30
N LEU A 156 40.85 23.57 39.60
CA LEU A 156 41.91 24.47 39.09
C LEU A 156 42.48 25.45 40.14
N LEU A 157 42.46 25.09 41.42
CA LEU A 157 43.16 25.85 42.46
C LEU A 157 43.89 24.91 43.43
N GLU A 158 44.93 24.26 42.92
CA GLU A 158 46.09 23.83 43.71
C GLU A 158 47.11 23.25 42.72
N ASN A 159 47.88 24.13 42.08
CA ASN A 159 49.24 23.90 41.54
C ASN A 159 49.74 25.22 40.92
N GLU A 160 49.73 26.32 41.70
CA GLU A 160 50.63 27.44 41.44
C GLU A 160 52.02 27.03 41.93
N GLU A 161 52.73 26.22 41.12
CA GLU A 161 54.18 26.18 41.21
C GLU A 161 54.68 27.55 40.76
N THR A 162 55.25 28.27 41.73
CA THR A 162 55.90 29.56 41.58
C THR A 162 56.98 29.46 40.50
N GLU A 163 56.68 29.93 39.29
CA GLU A 163 57.70 30.22 38.27
C GLU A 163 58.47 31.49 38.71
N ASP A 164 59.65 31.24 39.25
CA ASP A 164 60.70 32.20 39.56
C ASP A 164 61.12 32.95 38.29
N PHE A 165 60.52 34.13 38.07
CA PHE A 165 60.98 35.09 37.07
C PHE A 165 62.32 35.66 37.53
N GLY A 166 63.40 34.97 37.16
CA GLY A 166 64.77 35.46 37.21
C GLY A 166 64.91 36.73 36.38
N ILE A 167 64.72 37.88 37.02
CA ILE A 167 65.14 39.18 36.52
C ILE A 167 66.61 39.30 36.90
N ASP A 168 67.48 39.19 35.91
CA ASP A 168 68.91 39.46 36.01
C ASP A 168 69.16 40.96 35.84
N PRO A 169 69.69 41.68 36.83
CA PRO A 169 70.32 42.97 36.60
C PRO A 169 71.84 42.78 36.60
N GLU A 170 72.44 42.77 35.42
CA GLU A 170 73.80 43.29 35.26
C GLU A 170 73.85 44.71 35.85
N ILE A 171 74.87 45.01 36.65
CA ILE A 171 75.71 46.24 36.60
C ILE A 171 76.78 46.15 37.71
N GLU A 172 78.03 46.15 37.26
CA GLU A 172 79.34 46.52 37.88
C GLU A 172 79.83 45.86 39.18
#